data_AF-A0A7V4H970-F1
#
_entry.id   AF-A0A7V4H970-F1
#
_cell.length_a   1.000
_cell.length_b   1.000
_cell.length_c   1.000
_cell.angle_alpha   90.00
_cell.angle_beta   90.00
_cell.angle_gamma   90.00
#
_symmetry.space_group_name_H-M   'P 1'
#
loop_
_entity.id
_entity.type
_entity.pdbx_description
1 polymer ?
#
loop_
_entity_poly.entity_id
_entity_poly.type
_entity_poly.pdbx_seq_one_letter_code
_entity_poly.pdbx_strand_id
1 'polypeptide(L)'
;MKIQPFYPLLLRLLIIITLIAGTVILIMIHNSESAGKKLNENYSNAAFIDSVNKYIDSIYQKFQIESAKIRKSEKEIAETGLKYSEYRISIPAKFPAILLNRELNVVAKKFGGDVYGSEDPKKKTIILKVKYGNYVTHSILLTPVSETRKKSDRTKKRK
;
A
#
# COMPACT_ATOMS: atom_id res chain seq x y z
N MET A 1 -65.75 -42.95 17.96
CA MET A 1 -64.65 -42.08 18.44
C MET A 1 -63.78 -41.75 17.22
N LYS A 2 -63.92 -40.57 16.61
CA LYS A 2 -63.19 -40.18 15.38
C LYS A 2 -61.84 -39.59 15.77
N ILE A 3 -60.76 -40.30 15.48
CA ILE A 3 -59.38 -39.82 15.66
C ILE A 3 -59.10 -38.86 14.50
N GLN A 4 -59.00 -37.56 14.76
CA GLN A 4 -58.56 -36.59 13.75
C GLN A 4 -57.06 -36.82 13.44
N PRO A 5 -56.66 -36.84 12.16
CA PRO A 5 -55.26 -37.09 11.80
C PRO A 5 -54.39 -35.88 12.15
N PHE A 6 -53.41 -36.08 13.04
CA PHE A 6 -52.37 -35.10 13.45
C PHE A 6 -51.32 -34.79 12.37
N TYR A 7 -51.41 -35.43 11.21
CA TYR A 7 -50.46 -35.34 10.10
C TYR A 7 -50.22 -33.94 9.48
N PRO A 8 -51.22 -33.04 9.34
CA PRO A 8 -50.97 -31.74 8.70
C PRO A 8 -50.16 -30.78 9.58
N LEU A 9 -50.16 -30.99 10.91
CA LEU A 9 -49.44 -30.16 11.87
C LEU A 9 -47.95 -30.53 11.93
N LEU A 10 -47.65 -31.84 11.93
CA LEU A 10 -46.28 -32.35 11.87
C LEU A 10 -45.57 -31.99 10.55
N LEU A 11 -46.29 -32.06 9.43
CA LEU A 11 -45.74 -31.70 8.12
C LEU A 11 -45.35 -30.22 8.03
N ARG A 12 -46.19 -29.33 8.57
CA ARG A 12 -45.89 -27.88 8.63
C ARG A 12 -44.67 -27.58 9.48
N LEU A 13 -44.53 -28.28 10.61
CA LEU A 13 -43.39 -28.11 11.52
C LEU A 13 -42.07 -28.54 10.86
N LEU A 14 -42.10 -29.64 10.09
CA LEU A 14 -40.94 -30.15 9.38
C LEU A 14 -40.51 -29.24 8.22
N ILE A 15 -41.46 -28.62 7.52
CA ILE A 15 -41.18 -27.59 6.49
C ILE A 15 -40.52 -26.35 7.10
N ILE A 16 -40.99 -25.90 8.27
CA ILE A 16 -40.42 -24.72 8.95
C ILE A 16 -38.98 -25.00 9.40
N ILE A 17 -38.71 -26.17 9.98
CA ILE A 17 -37.37 -26.56 10.45
C ILE A 17 -36.38 -26.64 9.28
N THR A 18 -36.79 -27.22 8.15
CA THR A 18 -35.94 -27.34 6.95
C THR A 18 -35.64 -25.99 6.32
N LEU A 19 -36.61 -25.07 6.30
CA LEU A 19 -36.40 -23.68 5.85
C LEU A 19 -35.40 -22.92 6.72
N ILE A 20 -35.50 -23.06 8.05
CA ILE A 20 -34.58 -22.40 8.98
C ILE A 20 -33.16 -22.99 8.87
N ALA A 21 -33.03 -24.31 8.77
CA ALA A 21 -31.73 -24.94 8.57
C ALA A 21 -31.07 -24.50 7.25
N GLY A 22 -31.86 -24.39 6.17
CA GLY A 22 -31.39 -23.91 4.87
C GLY A 22 -30.85 -22.48 4.91
N THR A 23 -31.53 -21.56 5.60
CA THR A 23 -31.07 -20.16 5.70
C THR A 23 -29.80 -20.02 6.55
N VAL A 24 -29.66 -20.79 7.63
CA VAL A 24 -28.44 -20.80 8.46
C VAL A 24 -27.23 -21.31 7.68
N ILE A 25 -27.40 -22.36 6.87
CA ILE A 25 -26.32 -22.89 6.01
C ILE A 25 -25.94 -21.85 4.95
N LEU A 26 -26.90 -21.17 4.33
CA LEU A 26 -26.65 -20.13 3.33
C LEU A 26 -25.85 -18.95 3.93
N ILE A 27 -26.20 -18.52 5.14
CA ILE A 27 -25.49 -17.44 5.86
C ILE A 27 -24.06 -17.88 6.21
N MET A 28 -23.85 -19.12 6.66
CA MET A 28 -22.51 -19.63 6.97
C MET A 28 -21.62 -19.75 5.73
N ILE A 29 -22.16 -20.20 4.59
CA ILE A 29 -21.41 -20.28 3.33
C ILE A 29 -21.05 -18.87 2.81
N HIS A 30 -21.98 -17.92 2.89
CA HIS A 30 -21.72 -16.54 2.44
C HIS A 30 -20.66 -15.83 3.31
N ASN A 31 -20.65 -16.11 4.62
CA ASN A 31 -19.63 -15.59 5.54
C ASN A 31 -18.26 -16.25 5.34
N SER A 32 -18.19 -17.54 5.01
CA SER A 32 -16.92 -18.25 4.82
C SER A 32 -16.21 -17.81 3.52
N GLU A 33 -16.95 -17.60 2.43
CA GLU A 33 -16.40 -17.07 1.17
C GLU A 33 -15.85 -15.66 1.34
N SER A 34 -16.52 -14.82 2.14
CA SER A 34 -16.09 -13.44 2.42
C SER A 34 -14.82 -13.39 3.26
N ALA A 35 -14.65 -14.30 4.23
CA ALA A 35 -13.45 -14.39 5.05
C ALA A 35 -12.24 -14.94 4.28
N GLY A 36 -12.46 -15.96 3.43
CA GLY A 36 -11.42 -16.54 2.58
C GLY A 36 -10.91 -15.60 1.49
N LYS A 37 -11.79 -14.81 0.86
CA LYS A 37 -11.39 -13.79 -0.12
C LYS A 37 -10.54 -12.68 0.51
N LYS A 38 -10.95 -12.15 1.68
CA LYS A 38 -10.20 -11.09 2.37
C LYS A 38 -8.80 -11.54 2.79
N LEU A 39 -8.62 -12.79 3.23
CA LEU A 39 -7.30 -13.31 3.60
C LEU A 39 -6.37 -13.48 2.38
N ASN A 40 -6.89 -13.98 1.26
CA ASN A 40 -6.10 -14.15 0.03
C ASN A 40 -5.74 -12.82 -0.66
N GLU A 41 -6.65 -11.84 -0.66
CA GLU A 41 -6.37 -10.49 -1.19
C GLU A 41 -5.30 -9.77 -0.35
N ASN A 42 -5.36 -9.88 0.98
CA ASN A 42 -4.37 -9.26 1.87
C ASN A 42 -2.96 -9.88 1.73
N TYR A 43 -2.86 -11.21 1.57
CA TYR A 43 -1.57 -11.87 1.32
C TYR A 43 -0.99 -11.51 -0.05
N SER A 44 -1.84 -11.44 -1.08
CA SER A 44 -1.44 -10.98 -2.42
C SER A 44 -0.95 -9.53 -2.39
N ASN A 45 -1.66 -8.66 -1.66
CA ASN A 45 -1.31 -7.24 -1.53
C ASN A 45 0.00 -7.02 -0.77
N ALA A 46 0.26 -7.79 0.30
CA ALA A 46 1.51 -7.69 1.05
C ALA A 46 2.73 -8.08 0.20
N ALA A 47 2.67 -9.23 -0.48
CA ALA A 47 3.75 -9.71 -1.35
C ALA A 47 3.98 -8.77 -2.55
N PHE A 48 2.91 -8.18 -3.07
CA PHE A 48 2.97 -7.14 -4.10
C PHE A 48 3.71 -5.89 -3.61
N ILE A 49 3.30 -5.33 -2.47
CA ILE A 49 3.92 -4.12 -1.91
C ILE A 49 5.40 -4.36 -1.58
N ASP A 50 5.76 -5.53 -1.05
CA ASP A 50 7.16 -5.89 -0.78
C ASP A 50 7.99 -5.96 -2.07
N SER A 51 7.41 -6.47 -3.15
CA SER A 51 8.06 -6.51 -4.46
C SER A 51 8.30 -5.09 -4.99
N VAL A 52 7.28 -4.22 -4.94
CA VAL A 52 7.40 -2.81 -5.34
C VAL A 52 8.46 -2.09 -4.50
N ASN A 53 8.48 -2.30 -3.18
CA ASN A 53 9.47 -1.72 -2.27
C ASN A 53 10.91 -2.09 -2.67
N LYS A 54 11.16 -3.36 -3.00
CA LYS A 54 12.50 -3.80 -3.45
C LYS A 54 12.97 -3.07 -4.71
N TYR A 55 12.07 -2.82 -5.67
CA TYR A 55 12.42 -2.06 -6.87
C TYR A 55 12.66 -0.58 -6.56
N ILE A 56 11.86 0.02 -5.68
CA ILE A 56 12.06 1.40 -5.23
C ILE A 56 13.42 1.55 -4.53
N ASP A 57 13.79 0.60 -3.66
CA ASP A 57 15.09 0.59 -2.99
C ASP A 57 16.25 0.47 -3.99
N SER A 58 16.10 -0.37 -5.02
CA SER A 58 17.08 -0.46 -6.11
C SER A 58 17.23 0.85 -6.89
N ILE A 59 16.12 1.57 -7.12
CA ILE A 59 16.17 2.92 -7.71
C ILE A 59 16.95 3.87 -6.80
N TYR A 60 16.68 3.88 -5.49
CA TYR A 60 17.42 4.73 -4.55
C TYR A 60 18.92 4.44 -4.56
N GLN A 61 19.32 3.18 -4.64
CA GLN A 61 20.72 2.78 -4.80
C GLN A 61 21.33 3.30 -6.11
N LYS A 62 20.61 3.18 -7.24
CA LYS A 62 21.04 3.71 -8.56
C LYS A 62 21.33 5.20 -8.51
N PHE A 63 20.53 5.95 -7.73
CA PHE A 63 20.70 7.40 -7.53
C PHE A 63 21.61 7.76 -6.34
N GLN A 64 22.26 6.78 -5.70
CA GLN A 64 23.12 6.97 -4.53
C GLN A 64 22.42 7.72 -3.39
N ILE A 65 21.13 7.47 -3.21
CA ILE A 65 20.35 8.01 -2.09
C ILE A 65 20.59 7.12 -0.88
N GLU A 66 21.38 7.61 0.06
CA GLU A 66 21.70 6.92 1.31
C GLU A 66 20.47 6.77 2.22
N SER A 67 20.34 5.64 2.91
CA SER A 67 19.24 5.37 3.85
C SER A 67 19.11 6.42 4.95
N ALA A 68 20.23 7.02 5.40
CA ALA A 68 20.21 8.09 6.41
C ALA A 68 19.48 9.37 5.94
N LYS A 69 19.35 9.55 4.62
CA LYS A 69 18.63 10.67 3.99
C LYS A 69 17.15 10.37 3.79
N ILE A 70 16.71 9.14 4.03
CA ILE A 70 15.34 8.65 3.81
C ILE A 70 14.64 8.47 5.17
N ARG A 71 13.52 9.15 5.38
CA ARG A 71 12.59 8.88 6.48
C ARG A 71 11.34 8.22 5.92
N LYS A 72 11.03 7.00 6.35
CA LYS A 72 9.83 6.27 5.93
C LYS A 72 8.76 6.33 7.03
N SER A 73 7.51 6.53 6.65
CA SER A 73 6.35 6.31 7.50
C SER A 73 5.30 5.50 6.74
N GLU A 74 4.74 4.48 7.37
CA GLU A 74 3.67 3.67 6.80
C GLU A 74 2.34 4.00 7.48
N LYS A 75 1.27 4.00 6.71
CA LYS A 75 -0.12 4.11 7.19
C LYS A 75 -0.97 3.12 6.43
N GLU A 76 -1.99 2.58 7.07
CA GLU A 76 -2.98 1.76 6.38
C GLU A 76 -4.01 2.67 5.71
N ILE A 77 -4.39 2.36 4.48
CA ILE A 77 -5.49 3.04 3.79
C ILE A 77 -6.78 2.41 4.31
N ALA A 78 -7.59 3.21 4.99
CA ALA A 78 -8.85 2.78 5.57
C ALA A 78 -9.69 1.97 4.57
N GLU A 79 -10.29 0.88 5.03
CA GLU A 79 -11.25 0.04 4.28
C GLU A 79 -10.67 -0.77 3.11
N THR A 80 -9.37 -0.66 2.80
CA THR A 80 -8.76 -1.33 1.63
C THR A 80 -7.75 -2.42 2.00
N GLY A 81 -7.24 -2.44 3.23
CA GLY A 81 -6.13 -3.32 3.64
C GLY A 81 -4.79 -3.02 2.95
N LEU A 82 -4.72 -1.95 2.14
CA LEU A 82 -3.51 -1.53 1.44
C LEU A 82 -2.65 -0.64 2.35
N LYS A 83 -1.34 -0.81 2.24
CA LYS A 83 -0.37 0.07 2.89
C LYS A 83 -0.04 1.28 2.03
N TYR A 84 -0.14 2.46 2.61
CA TYR A 84 0.41 3.71 2.11
C TYR A 84 1.78 3.95 2.75
N SER A 85 2.81 4.14 1.93
CA SER A 85 4.16 4.46 2.37
C SER A 85 4.55 5.88 1.96
N GLU A 86 4.89 6.71 2.94
CA GLU A 86 5.45 8.04 2.71
C GLU A 86 6.96 8.04 2.96
N TYR A 87 7.73 8.50 1.98
CA TYR A 87 9.18 8.63 2.03
C TYR A 87 9.51 10.12 1.98
N ARG A 88 10.29 10.59 2.96
CA ARG A 88 10.84 11.95 2.96
C ARG A 88 12.33 11.85 2.74
N ILE A 89 12.82 12.36 1.62
CA ILE A 89 14.18 12.20 1.16
C ILE A 89 14.85 13.56 1.07
N SER A 90 15.97 13.71 1.77
CA SER A 90 16.84 14.88 1.61
C SER A 90 17.78 14.67 0.42
N ILE A 91 17.70 15.54 -0.58
CA ILE A 91 18.47 15.44 -1.83
C ILE A 91 19.33 16.70 -2.05
N PRO A 92 20.46 16.61 -2.77
CA PRO A 92 21.19 17.81 -3.20
C PRO A 92 20.31 18.71 -4.09
N ALA A 93 20.52 20.03 -4.03
CA ALA A 93 19.73 20.99 -4.81
C ALA A 93 19.83 20.79 -6.34
N LYS A 94 20.90 20.16 -6.83
CA LYS A 94 21.09 19.84 -8.26
C LYS A 94 20.61 18.43 -8.65
N PHE A 95 19.91 17.74 -7.77
CA PHE A 95 19.46 16.37 -8.02
C PHE A 95 18.41 16.33 -9.14
N PRO A 96 18.57 15.45 -10.14
CA PRO A 96 17.67 15.38 -11.30
C PRO A 96 16.38 14.62 -10.97
N ALA A 97 15.45 15.26 -10.26
CA ALA A 97 14.18 14.66 -9.83
C ALA A 97 13.33 14.09 -10.99
N ILE A 98 13.44 14.66 -12.19
CA ILE A 98 12.75 14.16 -13.39
C ILE A 98 13.22 12.75 -13.79
N LEU A 99 14.50 12.45 -13.61
CA LEU A 99 15.05 11.11 -13.89
C LEU A 99 14.55 10.10 -12.86
N LEU A 100 14.50 10.50 -11.58
CA LEU A 100 13.92 9.67 -10.53
C LEU A 100 12.45 9.34 -10.81
N ASN A 101 11.64 10.35 -11.19
CA ASN A 101 10.25 10.14 -11.60
C ASN A 101 10.16 9.15 -12.78
N ARG A 102 10.97 9.34 -13.83
CA ARG A 102 11.00 8.44 -14.99
C ARG A 102 11.25 6.98 -14.58
N GLU A 103 12.25 6.72 -13.75
CA GLU A 103 12.59 5.37 -13.30
C GLU A 103 11.49 4.76 -12.42
N LEU A 104 10.91 5.55 -11.52
CA LEU A 104 9.76 5.12 -10.72
C LEU A 104 8.57 4.78 -11.62
N ASN A 105 8.32 5.56 -12.67
CA ASN A 105 7.23 5.31 -13.62
C ASN A 105 7.47 4.04 -14.44
N VAL A 106 8.72 3.75 -14.82
CA VAL A 106 9.07 2.47 -15.48
C VAL A 106 8.75 1.28 -14.57
N VAL A 107 9.06 1.38 -13.28
CA VAL A 107 8.71 0.33 -12.31
C VAL A 107 7.20 0.25 -12.12
N ALA A 108 6.52 1.36 -11.86
CA ALA A 108 5.08 1.39 -11.63
C ALA A 108 4.31 0.76 -12.80
N LYS A 109 4.70 1.07 -14.05
CA LYS A 109 4.06 0.50 -15.25
C LYS A 109 4.18 -1.02 -15.34
N LYS A 110 5.28 -1.62 -14.87
CA LYS A 110 5.43 -3.09 -14.82
C LYS A 110 4.38 -3.75 -13.91
N PHE A 111 3.88 -2.99 -12.95
CA PHE A 111 2.89 -3.42 -11.97
C PHE A 111 1.50 -2.84 -12.24
N GLY A 112 1.24 -2.29 -13.44
CA GLY A 112 -0.06 -1.72 -13.80
C GLY A 112 -0.40 -0.40 -13.08
N GLY A 113 0.62 0.36 -12.67
CA GLY A 113 0.49 1.66 -12.02
C GLY A 113 1.16 2.78 -12.78
N ASP A 114 1.04 3.98 -12.21
CA ASP A 114 1.57 5.24 -12.75
C ASP A 114 2.21 6.09 -11.66
N VAL A 115 3.12 6.97 -12.07
CA VAL A 115 3.77 7.95 -11.17
C VAL A 115 3.48 9.37 -11.61
N TYR A 116 3.07 10.21 -10.65
CA TYR A 116 2.77 11.63 -10.86
C TYR A 116 3.72 12.49 -10.04
N GLY A 117 4.29 13.51 -10.66
CA GLY A 117 5.13 14.50 -9.98
C GLY A 117 4.39 15.83 -9.83
N SER A 118 4.49 16.44 -8.66
CA SER A 118 4.07 17.83 -8.42
C SER A 118 5.13 18.56 -7.62
N GLU A 119 5.29 19.85 -7.85
CA GLU A 119 6.24 20.69 -7.11
C GLU A 119 5.48 21.70 -6.24
N ASP A 120 5.88 21.83 -4.98
CA ASP A 120 5.46 22.93 -4.12
C ASP A 120 6.54 24.03 -4.17
N PRO A 121 6.30 25.14 -4.91
CA PRO A 121 7.29 26.20 -5.08
C PRO A 121 7.60 26.95 -3.77
N LYS A 122 6.67 26.95 -2.79
CA LYS A 122 6.88 27.64 -1.51
C LYS A 122 7.85 26.87 -0.62
N LYS A 123 7.73 25.54 -0.61
CA LYS A 123 8.57 24.64 0.21
C LYS A 123 9.76 24.07 -0.56
N LYS A 124 9.88 24.38 -1.85
CA LYS A 124 10.86 23.80 -2.79
C LYS A 124 10.86 22.26 -2.72
N THR A 125 9.71 21.65 -2.45
CA THR A 125 9.60 20.21 -2.27
C THR A 125 8.97 19.59 -3.51
N ILE A 126 9.59 18.55 -4.05
CA ILE A 126 9.04 17.79 -5.15
C ILE A 126 8.36 16.56 -4.57
N ILE A 127 7.10 16.35 -4.92
CA ILE A 127 6.28 15.23 -4.43
C ILE A 127 6.03 14.30 -5.61
N LEU A 128 6.50 13.05 -5.50
CA LEU A 128 6.23 12.00 -6.47
C LEU A 128 5.24 11.01 -5.84
N LYS A 129 4.10 10.78 -6.49
CA LYS A 129 3.06 9.86 -6.01
C LYS A 129 2.97 8.66 -6.93
N VAL A 130 3.05 7.46 -6.37
CA VAL A 130 2.87 6.19 -7.08
C VAL A 130 1.44 5.70 -6.86
N LYS A 131 0.72 5.47 -7.95
CA LYS A 131 -0.67 5.04 -7.96
C LYS A 131 -0.79 3.66 -8.58
N TYR A 132 -1.54 2.77 -7.94
CA TYR A 132 -1.96 1.47 -8.50
C TYR A 132 -3.49 1.42 -8.48
N GLY A 133 -4.10 1.19 -9.64
CA GLY A 133 -5.56 1.28 -9.78
C GLY A 133 -6.10 2.65 -9.36
N ASN A 134 -6.93 2.68 -8.31
CA ASN A 134 -7.53 3.89 -7.76
C ASN A 134 -6.82 4.46 -6.53
N TYR A 135 -5.76 3.81 -6.05
CA TYR A 135 -5.14 4.15 -4.77
C TYR A 135 -3.71 4.67 -4.93
N VAL A 136 -3.39 5.72 -4.17
CA VAL A 136 -2.01 6.18 -3.99
C VAL A 136 -1.39 5.30 -2.92
N THR A 137 -0.38 4.52 -3.28
CA THR A 137 0.28 3.59 -2.37
C THR A 137 1.60 4.12 -1.86
N HIS A 138 2.28 5.00 -2.62
CA HIS A 138 3.53 5.60 -2.20
C HIS A 138 3.54 7.10 -2.48
N SER A 139 4.12 7.86 -1.56
CA SER A 139 4.40 9.30 -1.72
C SER A 139 5.85 9.56 -1.36
N ILE A 140 6.60 10.16 -2.27
CA ILE A 140 8.03 10.43 -2.13
C ILE A 140 8.21 11.94 -2.17
N LEU A 141 8.49 12.53 -1.01
CA LEU A 141 8.76 13.94 -0.82
C LEU A 141 10.26 14.17 -0.87
N LEU A 142 10.71 14.86 -1.91
CA LEU A 142 12.09 15.22 -2.12
C LEU A 142 12.31 16.66 -1.64
N THR A 143 13.14 16.82 -0.61
CA THR A 143 13.50 18.12 -0.05
C THR A 143 14.95 18.44 -0.42
N PRO A 144 15.20 19.47 -1.24
CA PRO A 144 16.52 20.00 -1.53
C PRO A 144 17.19 20.50 -0.25
N VAL A 145 18.40 20.01 0.03
CA VAL A 145 19.28 20.55 1.07
C VAL A 145 20.48 21.24 0.41
N SER A 146 20.87 22.40 0.95
CA SER A 146 22.14 23.01 0.58
C SER A 146 23.27 22.15 1.13
N GLU A 147 24.22 21.78 0.27
CA GLU A 147 25.44 21.12 0.73
C GLU A 147 26.24 22.11 1.56
N THR A 148 26.14 22.01 2.89
CA THR A 148 27.07 22.70 3.77
C THR A 148 28.42 22.03 3.55
N ARG A 149 29.29 22.63 2.73
CA ARG A 149 30.67 22.17 2.56
C ARG A 149 31.28 22.07 3.96
N LYS A 150 31.48 20.85 4.46
CA LYS A 150 32.28 20.60 5.66
C LYS A 150 33.64 21.24 5.37
N LYS A 151 33.94 22.37 6.02
CA LYS A 151 35.29 22.93 5.98
C LYS A 151 36.20 21.83 6.49
N SER A 152 37.06 21.33 5.61
CA SER A 152 38.16 20.47 5.99
C SER A 152 38.93 21.21 7.08
N ASP A 153 38.84 20.73 8.32
CA ASP A 153 39.79 21.07 9.37
C ASP A 153 41.14 20.56 8.89
N ARG A 154 41.84 21.41 8.13
CA ARG A 154 43.26 21.24 7.88
C ARG A 154 43.92 21.25 9.24
N THR A 155 44.22 20.06 9.71
CA THR A 155 44.97 19.78 10.93
C THR A 155 46.22 20.65 10.89
N LYS A 156 46.23 21.68 11.73
CA LYS A 156 47.35 22.60 11.89
C LYS A 156 48.43 21.88 12.70
N LYS A 157 49.03 20.82 12.13
CA LYS A 157 50.32 20.29 12.61
C LYS A 157 51.39 21.23 12.04
N ARG A 158 51.59 22.36 12.72
CA ARG A 158 52.86 23.09 12.64
C ARG A 158 53.79 22.54 13.73
N LYS A 159 55.03 22.34 13.29
CA LYS A 159 56.21 21.77 13.95
C LYS A 159 56.38 22.18 15.40
#